data_AF-U5CP35-F1
#
_entry.id   AF-U5CP35-F1
#
_cell.length_a   1.000
_cell.length_b   1.000
_cell.length_c   1.000
_cell.angle_alpha   90.00
_cell.angle_beta   90.00
_cell.angle_gamma   90.00
#
_symmetry.space_group_name_H-M   'P 1'
#
loop_
_entity.id
_entity.type
_entity.pdbx_description
1 polymer ?
#
loop_
_entity_poly.entity_id
_entity_poly.type
_entity_poly.pdbx_seq_one_letter_code
_entity_poly.pdbx_strand_id
1 'polypeptide(L)'
;MKITFPYMGSPYMYEKLFTLLGHEVITPPRPSQKTVDYGVKYSPEFACFPLKVILGTYLEALEMGADTIVTSGGNGPCRAGYYGEAQKKILKNMGYDVEFIIFDEPKKDIKTFMDNVKKIKGKNSWGKVLKVAKIVYDMAKSMDKVEKIVEVKRAYECNRGEFTRAWHEIMEEYRKIESSEDVRRVEKEAIERLNSIKVCEVPEEEKIRIGIVGEIYVVMEPSINGNIEEVLNTYGAEVERSHYISEWIDFNLIPLPSYKEKEHQILKKGEKYIEIIIGGHAKQSVGAIIDFMDRGFDGVIHLKPFGCLPELITESAINKIKREYDYPILTLSIDEQMAIANTLTRIEAFLDVIRLKKRKKRIVR
;
A
#
# COMPACT_ATOMS: atom_id res chain seq x y z
N MET A 1 4.13 -27.46 2.09
CA MET A 1 3.19 -26.33 2.14
C MET A 1 3.21 -25.68 0.78
N LYS A 2 2.04 -25.53 0.19
CA LYS A 2 1.76 -24.68 -0.97
C LYS A 2 1.25 -23.35 -0.43
N ILE A 3 2.17 -22.42 -0.25
CA ILE A 3 1.93 -21.18 0.48
C ILE A 3 1.32 -20.13 -0.43
N THR A 4 0.29 -19.46 0.05
CA THR A 4 -0.19 -18.18 -0.49
C THR A 4 -0.22 -17.10 0.60
N PHE A 5 -0.46 -15.87 0.20
CA PHE A 5 -0.38 -14.66 1.02
C PHE A 5 -1.34 -13.59 0.46
N PRO A 6 -1.66 -12.50 1.19
CA PRO A 6 -2.51 -11.44 0.66
C PRO A 6 -1.82 -10.71 -0.51
N TYR A 7 -2.58 -10.33 -1.54
CA TYR A 7 -2.08 -9.49 -2.62
C TYR A 7 -2.15 -8.03 -2.17
N MET A 8 -1.00 -7.41 -1.92
CA MET A 8 -0.94 -6.02 -1.47
C MET A 8 0.42 -5.42 -1.83
N GLY A 9 0.41 -4.23 -2.44
CA GLY A 9 1.64 -3.53 -2.79
C GLY A 9 2.45 -4.36 -3.78
N SER A 10 3.64 -4.81 -3.40
CA SER A 10 4.41 -5.73 -4.24
C SER A 10 4.33 -7.19 -3.77
N PRO A 11 3.51 -8.04 -4.44
CA PRO A 11 3.38 -9.44 -4.07
C PRO A 11 4.68 -10.24 -4.21
N TYR A 12 5.60 -9.80 -5.08
CA TYR A 12 6.84 -10.52 -5.37
C TYR A 12 7.81 -10.55 -4.19
N MET A 13 7.75 -9.56 -3.31
CA MET A 13 8.52 -9.57 -2.06
C MET A 13 8.11 -10.76 -1.19
N TYR A 14 6.81 -11.02 -1.04
CA TYR A 14 6.30 -12.15 -0.29
C TYR A 14 6.59 -13.47 -1.01
N GLU A 15 6.44 -13.51 -2.35
CA GLU A 15 6.83 -14.67 -3.17
C GLU A 15 8.29 -15.05 -2.91
N LYS A 16 9.21 -14.07 -2.89
CA LYS A 16 10.63 -14.30 -2.63
C LYS A 16 10.94 -14.77 -1.23
N LEU A 17 10.22 -14.27 -0.22
CA LEU A 17 10.37 -14.76 1.15
C LEU A 17 10.18 -16.27 1.24
N PHE A 18 9.13 -16.81 0.60
CA PHE A 18 8.79 -18.23 0.71
C PHE A 18 9.56 -19.10 -0.30
N THR A 19 9.73 -18.65 -1.55
CA THR A 19 10.48 -19.41 -2.58
C THR A 19 11.95 -19.58 -2.21
N LEU A 20 12.63 -18.57 -1.68
CA LEU A 20 14.04 -18.69 -1.27
C LEU A 20 14.21 -19.59 -0.03
N LEU A 21 13.16 -19.75 0.78
CA LEU A 21 13.10 -20.76 1.84
C LEU A 21 12.71 -22.15 1.33
N GLY A 22 12.46 -22.32 0.04
CA GLY A 22 12.20 -23.61 -0.61
C GLY A 22 10.77 -24.11 -0.49
N HIS A 23 9.80 -23.23 -0.23
CA HIS A 23 8.38 -23.57 -0.29
C HIS A 23 7.86 -23.49 -1.73
N GLU A 24 6.86 -24.31 -2.04
CA GLU A 24 6.01 -24.09 -3.21
C GLU A 24 5.11 -22.89 -2.93
N VAL A 25 5.06 -21.93 -3.85
CA VAL A 25 4.33 -20.68 -3.67
C VAL A 25 3.28 -20.53 -4.75
N ILE A 26 2.05 -20.30 -4.31
CA ILE A 26 0.92 -19.93 -5.14
C ILE A 26 0.74 -18.42 -4.99
N THR A 27 1.41 -17.67 -5.86
CA THR A 27 1.24 -16.21 -5.92
C THR A 27 -0.19 -15.92 -6.34
N PRO A 28 -0.97 -15.21 -5.51
CA PRO A 28 -2.35 -14.87 -5.87
C PRO A 28 -2.39 -14.00 -7.13
N PRO A 29 -3.45 -14.11 -7.95
CA PRO A 29 -3.62 -13.21 -9.08
C PRO A 29 -3.83 -11.77 -8.59
N ARG A 30 -3.49 -10.80 -9.46
CA ARG A 30 -3.81 -9.39 -9.22
C ARG A 30 -5.32 -9.25 -8.99
N PRO A 31 -5.79 -8.58 -7.92
CA PRO A 31 -7.20 -8.49 -7.62
C PRO A 31 -7.98 -7.91 -8.80
N SER A 32 -9.09 -8.55 -9.10
CA SER A 32 -9.99 -8.24 -10.20
C SER A 32 -11.44 -8.17 -9.70
N GLN A 33 -12.40 -7.92 -10.60
CA GLN A 33 -13.81 -7.97 -10.23
C GLN A 33 -14.19 -9.34 -9.64
N LYS A 34 -13.64 -10.45 -10.17
CA LYS A 34 -13.86 -11.80 -9.63
C LYS A 34 -13.43 -11.87 -8.15
N THR A 35 -12.26 -11.31 -7.83
CA THR A 35 -11.72 -11.26 -6.46
C THR A 35 -12.68 -10.50 -5.53
N VAL A 36 -13.15 -9.34 -5.98
CA VAL A 36 -14.10 -8.51 -5.22
C VAL A 36 -15.42 -9.25 -5.00
N ASP A 37 -15.98 -9.86 -6.05
CA ASP A 37 -17.25 -10.59 -5.99
C ASP A 37 -17.18 -11.78 -5.02
N TYR A 38 -16.07 -12.53 -5.03
CA TYR A 38 -15.81 -13.58 -4.04
C TYR A 38 -15.77 -13.02 -2.63
N GLY A 39 -15.03 -11.94 -2.43
CA GLY A 39 -14.94 -11.25 -1.15
C GLY A 39 -16.30 -10.82 -0.60
N VAL A 40 -17.09 -10.13 -1.42
CA VAL A 40 -18.42 -9.61 -1.07
C VAL A 40 -19.38 -10.74 -0.75
N LYS A 41 -19.38 -11.81 -1.55
CA LYS A 41 -20.31 -12.94 -1.40
C LYS A 41 -20.15 -13.69 -0.06
N TYR A 42 -18.91 -13.82 0.43
CA TYR A 42 -18.62 -14.68 1.59
C TYR A 42 -18.23 -13.92 2.86
N SER A 43 -18.04 -12.60 2.77
CA SER A 43 -17.76 -11.76 3.94
C SER A 43 -19.03 -11.22 4.58
N PRO A 44 -19.00 -10.89 5.88
CA PRO A 44 -20.05 -10.07 6.49
C PRO A 44 -20.22 -8.73 5.76
N GLU A 45 -21.46 -8.30 5.56
CA GLU A 45 -21.80 -7.07 4.83
C GLU A 45 -21.08 -5.82 5.39
N PHE A 46 -21.05 -5.69 6.72
CA PHE A 46 -20.41 -4.57 7.43
C PHE A 46 -18.90 -4.75 7.66
N ALA A 47 -18.28 -5.76 7.05
CA ALA A 47 -16.83 -5.86 7.02
C ALA A 47 -16.25 -4.77 6.12
N CYS A 48 -15.12 -4.20 6.54
CA CYS A 48 -14.42 -3.21 5.74
C CYS A 48 -13.91 -3.82 4.44
N PHE A 49 -13.90 -3.01 3.38
CA PHE A 49 -13.61 -3.46 2.02
C PHE A 49 -12.28 -4.26 1.88
N PRO A 50 -11.16 -3.91 2.54
CA PRO A 50 -9.93 -4.69 2.46
C PRO A 50 -10.09 -6.14 2.94
N LEU A 51 -10.91 -6.40 3.97
CA LEU A 51 -11.18 -7.78 4.43
C LEU A 51 -11.81 -8.60 3.30
N LYS A 52 -12.77 -8.01 2.58
CA LYS A 52 -13.48 -8.65 1.47
C LYS A 52 -12.49 -9.00 0.36
N VAL A 53 -11.69 -8.03 -0.08
CA VAL A 53 -10.73 -8.26 -1.18
C VAL A 53 -9.67 -9.31 -0.82
N ILE A 54 -9.13 -9.25 0.40
CA ILE A 54 -8.15 -10.24 0.87
C ILE A 54 -8.78 -11.64 0.95
N LEU A 55 -10.05 -11.77 1.40
CA LEU A 55 -10.75 -13.06 1.38
C LEU A 55 -10.91 -13.59 -0.04
N GLY A 56 -11.31 -12.74 -0.99
CA GLY A 56 -11.41 -13.11 -2.40
C GLY A 56 -10.08 -13.57 -2.97
N THR A 57 -8.99 -12.90 -2.59
CA THR A 57 -7.62 -13.26 -2.98
C THR A 57 -7.26 -14.67 -2.51
N TYR A 58 -7.59 -14.99 -1.25
CA TYR A 58 -7.39 -16.34 -0.72
C TYR A 58 -8.23 -17.38 -1.44
N LEU A 59 -9.49 -17.10 -1.73
CA LEU A 59 -10.35 -18.04 -2.47
C LEU A 59 -9.78 -18.39 -3.84
N GLU A 60 -9.27 -17.40 -4.59
CA GLU A 60 -8.63 -17.66 -5.88
C GLU A 60 -7.33 -18.44 -5.75
N ALA A 61 -6.50 -18.13 -4.75
CA ALA A 61 -5.28 -18.89 -4.50
C ALA A 61 -5.56 -20.35 -4.07
N LEU A 62 -6.64 -20.58 -3.32
CA LEU A 62 -7.09 -21.92 -2.94
C LEU A 62 -7.61 -22.70 -4.16
N GLU A 63 -8.32 -22.06 -5.10
CA GLU A 63 -8.69 -22.67 -6.40
C GLU A 63 -7.46 -23.08 -7.21
N MET A 64 -6.35 -22.33 -7.09
CA MET A 64 -5.06 -22.65 -7.71
C MET A 64 -4.27 -23.73 -6.96
N GLY A 65 -4.79 -24.25 -5.84
CA GLY A 65 -4.20 -25.36 -5.09
C GLY A 65 -3.32 -24.97 -3.91
N ALA A 66 -3.42 -23.74 -3.39
CA ALA A 66 -2.78 -23.39 -2.12
C ALA A 66 -3.37 -24.23 -0.97
N ASP A 67 -2.53 -24.66 -0.04
CA ASP A 67 -2.93 -25.41 1.16
C ASP A 67 -2.62 -24.66 2.47
N THR A 68 -1.85 -23.57 2.37
CA THR A 68 -1.38 -22.79 3.51
C THR A 68 -1.50 -21.30 3.19
N ILE A 69 -2.14 -20.53 4.07
CA ILE A 69 -2.23 -19.07 4.00
C ILE A 69 -1.31 -18.48 5.06
N VAL A 70 -0.38 -17.62 4.63
CA VAL A 70 0.45 -16.81 5.52
C VAL A 70 -0.02 -15.36 5.46
N THR A 71 -0.42 -14.81 6.60
CA THR A 71 -0.94 -13.44 6.69
C THR A 71 -0.37 -12.71 7.90
N SER A 72 -0.39 -11.37 7.86
CA SER A 72 -0.18 -10.56 9.05
C SER A 72 -1.44 -10.58 9.92
N GLY A 73 -1.24 -10.68 11.23
CA GLY A 73 -2.22 -10.30 12.22
C GLY A 73 -2.03 -8.84 12.62
N GLY A 74 -2.33 -8.50 13.87
CA GLY A 74 -2.19 -7.13 14.31
C GLY A 74 -2.71 -6.89 15.71
N ASN A 75 -2.04 -6.00 16.42
CA ASN A 75 -2.32 -5.69 17.81
C ASN A 75 -2.77 -4.24 17.95
N GLY A 76 -3.92 -3.92 17.36
CA GLY A 76 -4.49 -2.59 17.40
C GLY A 76 -6.01 -2.61 17.49
N PRO A 77 -6.62 -1.45 17.78
CA PRO A 77 -8.09 -1.31 17.82
C PRO A 77 -8.76 -1.48 16.44
N CYS A 78 -7.99 -1.59 15.36
CA CYS A 78 -8.49 -1.85 14.02
C CYS A 78 -8.80 -3.34 13.82
N ARG A 79 -9.88 -3.63 13.08
CA ARG A 79 -10.27 -5.01 12.71
C ARG A 79 -9.23 -5.73 11.86
N ALA A 80 -8.29 -5.02 11.22
CA ALA A 80 -7.18 -5.62 10.46
C ALA A 80 -6.44 -6.69 11.26
N GLY A 81 -6.24 -6.48 12.57
CA GLY A 81 -5.62 -7.47 13.44
C GLY A 81 -6.41 -8.77 13.61
N TYR A 82 -7.70 -8.75 13.30
CA TYR A 82 -8.61 -9.89 13.41
C TYR A 82 -8.98 -10.51 12.04
N TYR A 83 -8.44 -9.98 10.93
CA TYR A 83 -8.75 -10.49 9.59
C TYR A 83 -8.42 -11.97 9.46
N GLY A 84 -7.22 -12.39 9.89
CA GLY A 84 -6.76 -13.77 9.79
C GLY A 84 -7.71 -14.77 10.46
N GLU A 85 -8.13 -14.49 11.70
CA GLU A 85 -9.07 -15.36 12.44
C GLU A 85 -10.47 -15.36 11.83
N ALA A 86 -10.96 -14.20 11.39
CA ALA A 86 -12.26 -14.11 10.71
C ALA A 86 -12.28 -14.89 9.40
N GLN A 87 -11.28 -14.70 8.54
CA GLN A 87 -11.15 -15.37 7.24
C GLN A 87 -10.92 -16.88 7.41
N LYS A 88 -10.10 -17.29 8.39
CA LYS A 88 -9.93 -18.70 8.77
C LYS A 88 -11.26 -19.36 9.13
N LYS A 89 -12.10 -18.70 9.93
CA LYS A 89 -13.43 -19.22 10.29
C LYS A 89 -14.37 -19.29 9.09
N ILE A 90 -14.37 -18.28 8.22
CA ILE A 90 -15.19 -18.26 7.00
C ILE A 90 -14.80 -19.43 6.09
N LEU A 91 -13.51 -19.58 5.77
CA LEU A 91 -13.02 -20.64 4.88
C LEU A 91 -13.26 -22.03 5.46
N LYS A 92 -13.07 -22.22 6.77
CA LYS A 92 -13.41 -23.48 7.44
C LYS A 92 -14.89 -23.83 7.31
N ASN A 93 -15.79 -22.86 7.48
CA ASN A 93 -17.23 -23.07 7.32
C ASN A 93 -17.63 -23.38 5.88
N MET A 94 -16.85 -22.93 4.90
CA MET A 94 -17.01 -23.28 3.48
C MET A 94 -16.46 -24.67 3.13
N GLY A 95 -15.81 -25.36 4.08
CA GLY A 95 -15.26 -26.69 3.89
C GLY A 95 -13.82 -26.73 3.39
N TYR A 96 -13.10 -25.60 3.38
CA TYR A 96 -11.67 -25.60 3.06
C TYR A 96 -10.84 -26.12 4.25
N ASP A 97 -9.96 -27.08 3.96
CA ASP A 97 -8.90 -27.52 4.86
C ASP A 97 -7.61 -26.79 4.50
N VAL A 98 -7.39 -25.65 5.15
CA VAL A 98 -6.26 -24.76 4.89
C VAL A 98 -5.55 -24.41 6.20
N GLU A 99 -4.22 -24.54 6.21
CA GLU A 99 -3.42 -24.08 7.35
C GLU A 99 -3.29 -22.56 7.34
N PHE A 100 -3.61 -21.92 8.47
CA PHE A 100 -3.40 -20.48 8.66
C PHE A 100 -2.19 -20.24 9.55
N ILE A 101 -1.21 -19.48 9.03
CA ILE A 101 -0.05 -18.98 9.77
C ILE A 101 -0.18 -17.46 9.88
N ILE A 102 -0.54 -16.99 11.07
CA ILE A 102 -0.80 -15.57 11.35
C ILE A 102 0.38 -15.00 12.12
N PHE A 103 1.02 -13.96 11.57
CA PHE A 103 2.11 -13.24 12.22
C PHE A 103 1.58 -12.00 12.95
N ASP A 104 1.36 -12.14 14.27
CA ASP A 104 1.06 -11.02 15.17
C ASP A 104 2.33 -10.30 15.64
N GLU A 105 2.16 -9.16 16.32
CA GLU A 105 3.28 -8.38 16.85
C GLU A 105 4.14 -9.22 17.84
N PRO A 106 5.46 -9.38 17.59
CA PRO A 106 6.32 -10.25 18.39
C PRO A 106 6.36 -9.90 19.88
N LYS A 107 6.13 -8.63 20.23
CA LYS A 107 6.22 -8.14 21.61
C LYS A 107 5.14 -8.73 22.53
N LYS A 108 4.00 -9.16 22.00
CA LYS A 108 2.90 -9.71 22.81
C LYS A 108 2.98 -11.22 22.99
N ASP A 109 3.29 -11.95 21.91
CA ASP A 109 3.39 -13.41 21.95
C ASP A 109 4.60 -13.88 21.14
N ILE A 110 5.78 -13.73 21.74
CA ILE A 110 7.03 -14.13 21.12
C ILE A 110 7.10 -15.64 20.90
N LYS A 111 6.40 -16.44 21.72
CA LYS A 111 6.41 -17.90 21.60
C LYS A 111 5.70 -18.33 20.33
N THR A 112 4.45 -17.90 20.14
CA THR A 112 3.67 -18.21 18.93
C THR A 112 4.32 -17.62 17.69
N PHE A 113 4.85 -16.40 17.77
CA PHE A 113 5.62 -15.79 16.69
C PHE A 113 6.81 -16.68 16.28
N MET A 114 7.63 -17.10 17.25
CA MET A 114 8.79 -17.95 16.96
C MET A 114 8.40 -19.34 16.48
N ASP A 115 7.28 -19.90 16.92
CA ASP A 115 6.79 -21.18 16.42
C ASP A 115 6.31 -21.08 14.97
N ASN A 116 5.64 -19.98 14.60
CA ASN A 116 5.31 -19.68 13.20
C ASN A 116 6.56 -19.45 12.35
N VAL A 117 7.58 -18.74 12.87
CA VAL A 117 8.88 -18.60 12.20
C VAL A 117 9.53 -19.98 11.99
N LYS A 118 9.47 -20.89 12.97
CA LYS A 118 10.02 -22.25 12.83
C LYS A 118 9.28 -23.05 11.75
N LYS A 119 7.95 -22.93 11.65
CA LYS A 119 7.16 -23.56 10.58
C LYS A 119 7.62 -23.09 9.20
N ILE A 120 7.72 -21.77 9.00
CA ILE A 120 8.17 -21.17 7.73
C ILE A 120 9.66 -21.45 7.47
N LYS A 121 10.51 -21.46 8.50
CA LYS A 121 11.93 -21.85 8.37
C LYS A 121 12.06 -23.29 7.85
N GLY A 122 11.23 -24.20 8.35
CA GLY A 122 11.34 -25.63 8.05
C GLY A 122 12.74 -26.17 8.33
N LYS A 123 13.31 -26.88 7.35
CA LYS A 123 14.64 -27.51 7.44
C LYS A 123 15.81 -26.54 7.21
N ASN A 124 15.55 -25.29 6.82
CA ASN A 124 16.61 -24.31 6.56
C ASN A 124 17.35 -23.91 7.85
N SER A 125 18.61 -23.49 7.73
CA SER A 125 19.38 -22.94 8.86
C SER A 125 18.92 -21.52 9.21
N TRP A 126 19.13 -21.09 10.46
CA TRP A 126 18.84 -19.71 10.86
C TRP A 126 19.64 -18.67 10.08
N GLY A 127 20.88 -18.99 9.69
CA GLY A 127 21.67 -18.12 8.81
C GLY A 127 21.03 -17.92 7.44
N LYS A 128 20.41 -18.96 6.86
CA LYS A 128 19.65 -18.83 5.62
C LYS A 128 18.40 -17.98 5.81
N VAL A 129 17.67 -18.14 6.91
CA VAL A 129 16.49 -17.30 7.22
C VAL A 129 16.88 -15.82 7.30
N LEU A 130 17.96 -15.50 8.03
CA LEU A 130 18.46 -14.12 8.12
C LEU A 130 18.92 -13.57 6.77
N LYS A 131 19.58 -14.39 5.95
CA LYS A 131 19.97 -14.01 4.58
C LYS A 131 18.75 -13.69 3.72
N VAL A 132 17.72 -14.54 3.74
CA VAL A 132 16.47 -14.31 2.99
C VAL A 132 15.75 -13.07 3.50
N ALA A 133 15.61 -12.90 4.82
CA ALA A 133 14.99 -11.72 5.41
C ALA A 133 15.70 -10.44 4.97
N LYS A 134 17.04 -10.45 4.92
CA LYS A 134 17.84 -9.33 4.40
C LYS A 134 17.55 -9.06 2.91
N ILE A 135 17.53 -10.08 2.06
CA ILE A 135 17.21 -9.92 0.63
C ILE A 135 15.82 -9.29 0.44
N VAL A 136 14.82 -9.82 1.14
CA VAL A 136 13.43 -9.34 1.07
C VAL A 136 13.30 -7.90 1.58
N TYR A 137 14.04 -7.55 2.64
CA TYR A 137 14.09 -6.17 3.14
C TYR A 137 14.79 -5.21 2.16
N ASP A 138 15.93 -5.62 1.61
CA ASP A 138 16.65 -4.85 0.58
C ASP A 138 15.74 -4.66 -0.65
N MET A 139 14.99 -5.70 -1.06
CA MET A 139 13.98 -5.62 -2.12
C MET A 139 12.90 -4.59 -1.80
N ALA A 140 12.29 -4.64 -0.61
CA ALA A 140 11.26 -3.67 -0.20
C ALA A 140 11.73 -2.22 -0.36
N LYS A 141 12.95 -1.93 0.11
CA LYS A 141 13.57 -0.59 0.01
C LYS A 141 13.83 -0.18 -1.44
N SER A 142 14.39 -1.09 -2.22
CA SER A 142 14.69 -0.89 -3.64
C SER A 142 13.43 -0.60 -4.45
N MET A 143 12.37 -1.36 -4.21
CA MET A 143 11.10 -1.25 -4.93
C MET A 143 10.40 0.06 -4.63
N ASP A 144 10.27 0.44 -3.35
CA ASP A 144 9.70 1.74 -2.96
C ASP A 144 10.47 2.91 -3.58
N LYS A 145 11.81 2.80 -3.66
CA LYS A 145 12.66 3.83 -4.28
C LYS A 145 12.38 3.96 -5.77
N VAL A 146 12.29 2.85 -6.49
CA VAL A 146 12.02 2.85 -7.93
C VAL A 146 10.58 3.31 -8.22
N GLU A 147 9.61 2.85 -7.42
CA GLU A 147 8.20 3.23 -7.55
C GLU A 147 8.00 4.74 -7.36
N LYS A 148 8.65 5.34 -6.34
CA LYS A 148 8.64 6.81 -6.13
C LYS A 148 9.15 7.60 -7.34
N ILE A 149 10.07 7.06 -8.14
CA ILE A 149 10.52 7.69 -9.38
C ILE A 149 9.43 7.64 -10.44
N VAL A 150 8.73 6.52 -10.56
CA VAL A 150 7.60 6.35 -11.50
C VAL A 150 6.45 7.29 -11.13
N GLU A 151 6.06 7.34 -9.85
CA GLU A 151 5.00 8.19 -9.29
C GLU A 151 5.16 9.68 -9.65
N VAL A 152 6.41 10.16 -9.72
CA VAL A 152 6.73 11.54 -10.09
C VAL A 152 6.89 11.70 -11.60
N LYS A 153 7.76 10.91 -12.24
CA LYS A 153 8.16 11.14 -13.63
C LYS A 153 7.06 10.81 -14.64
N ARG A 154 6.17 9.85 -14.33
CA ARG A 154 5.03 9.50 -15.20
C ARG A 154 4.09 10.69 -15.42
N ALA A 155 4.03 11.65 -14.48
CA ALA A 155 3.25 12.88 -14.65
C ALA A 155 3.71 13.74 -15.84
N TYR A 156 4.96 13.58 -16.27
CA TYR A 156 5.59 14.38 -17.32
C TYR A 156 5.98 13.54 -18.53
N GLU A 157 5.38 12.38 -18.68
CA GLU A 157 5.67 11.50 -19.80
C GLU A 157 5.28 12.12 -21.14
N CYS A 158 6.23 12.21 -22.08
CA CYS A 158 5.93 12.71 -23.42
C CYS A 158 5.15 11.69 -24.27
N ASN A 159 5.46 10.41 -24.12
CA ASN A 159 4.82 9.31 -24.86
C ASN A 159 4.03 8.43 -23.90
N ARG A 160 2.69 8.60 -23.87
CA ARG A 160 1.83 7.95 -22.87
C ARG A 160 2.05 6.43 -22.78
N GLY A 161 2.24 5.93 -21.55
CA GLY A 161 2.38 4.54 -21.17
C GLY A 161 3.79 3.95 -21.20
N GLU A 162 4.84 4.71 -21.51
CA GLU A 162 6.24 4.25 -21.42
C GLU A 162 6.66 3.91 -19.98
N PHE A 163 6.39 4.76 -19.00
CA PHE A 163 6.65 4.54 -17.58
C PHE A 163 5.83 3.36 -17.04
N THR A 164 4.55 3.24 -17.40
CA THR A 164 3.73 2.09 -16.98
C THR A 164 4.25 0.78 -17.57
N ARG A 165 4.65 0.75 -18.86
CA ARG A 165 5.29 -0.43 -19.47
C ARG A 165 6.62 -0.75 -18.80
N ALA A 166 7.49 0.25 -18.62
CA ALA A 166 8.78 0.08 -17.97
C ALA A 166 8.63 -0.44 -16.54
N TRP A 167 7.64 0.06 -15.79
CA TRP A 167 7.33 -0.42 -14.45
C TRP A 167 6.97 -1.90 -14.44
N HIS A 168 6.06 -2.35 -15.33
CA HIS A 168 5.73 -3.77 -15.44
C HIS A 168 6.93 -4.65 -15.79
N GLU A 169 7.80 -4.20 -16.69
CA GLU A 169 9.00 -4.95 -17.06
C GLU A 169 10.01 -5.00 -15.91
N ILE A 170 10.21 -3.88 -15.20
CA ILE A 170 11.03 -3.82 -13.99
C ILE A 170 10.51 -4.79 -12.93
N MET A 171 9.18 -4.87 -12.76
CA MET A 171 8.56 -5.78 -11.81
C MET A 171 8.86 -7.26 -12.10
N GLU A 172 8.89 -7.64 -13.37
CA GLU A 172 9.30 -9.00 -13.77
C GLU A 172 10.79 -9.26 -13.54
N GLU A 173 11.66 -8.24 -13.58
CA GLU A 173 13.07 -8.39 -13.17
C GLU A 173 13.22 -8.56 -11.66
N TYR A 174 12.46 -7.83 -10.84
CA TYR A 174 12.43 -8.05 -9.38
C TYR A 174 12.00 -9.47 -9.02
N ARG A 175 11.11 -10.07 -9.82
CA ARG A 175 10.69 -11.46 -9.65
C ARG A 175 11.82 -12.47 -9.87
N LYS A 176 12.93 -12.09 -10.51
CA LYS A 176 14.08 -12.98 -10.76
C LYS A 176 15.17 -12.90 -9.70
N ILE A 177 15.06 -12.02 -8.71
CA ILE A 177 16.07 -11.80 -7.67
C ILE A 177 16.31 -13.05 -6.81
N GLU A 178 17.57 -13.38 -6.55
CA GLU A 178 17.95 -14.46 -5.62
C GLU A 178 18.95 -14.02 -4.54
N SER A 179 19.49 -12.81 -4.66
CA SER A 179 20.53 -12.28 -3.77
C SER A 179 20.42 -10.76 -3.57
N SER A 180 21.03 -10.22 -2.51
CA SER A 180 21.13 -8.77 -2.31
C SER A 180 21.99 -8.08 -3.38
N GLU A 181 22.85 -8.82 -4.08
CA GLU A 181 23.61 -8.32 -5.23
C GLU A 181 22.70 -8.11 -6.43
N ASP A 182 21.78 -9.04 -6.68
CA ASP A 182 20.73 -8.88 -7.70
C ASP A 182 19.84 -7.68 -7.40
N VAL A 183 19.46 -7.46 -6.13
CA VAL A 183 18.69 -6.27 -5.73
C VAL A 183 19.40 -4.99 -6.19
N ARG A 184 20.68 -4.83 -5.84
CA ARG A 184 21.46 -3.63 -6.21
C ARG A 184 21.60 -3.48 -7.73
N ARG A 185 21.78 -4.59 -8.45
CA ARG A 185 21.90 -4.59 -9.90
C ARG A 185 20.58 -4.19 -10.57
N VAL A 186 19.48 -4.84 -10.20
CA VAL A 186 18.13 -4.56 -10.72
C VAL A 186 17.70 -3.14 -10.37
N GLU A 187 17.99 -2.63 -9.16
CA GLU A 187 17.72 -1.24 -8.79
C GLU A 187 18.42 -0.26 -9.74
N LYS A 188 19.71 -0.49 -9.98
CA LYS A 188 20.52 0.36 -10.86
C LYS A 188 19.98 0.33 -12.29
N GLU A 189 19.75 -0.85 -12.84
CA GLU A 189 19.20 -1.04 -14.19
C GLU A 189 17.81 -0.39 -14.34
N ALA A 190 16.95 -0.53 -13.32
CA ALA A 190 15.63 0.10 -13.29
C ALA A 190 15.74 1.64 -13.30
N ILE A 191 16.59 2.22 -12.46
CA ILE A 191 16.80 3.68 -12.42
C ILE A 191 17.37 4.19 -13.74
N GLU A 192 18.35 3.51 -14.33
CA GLU A 192 18.92 3.87 -15.64
C GLU A 192 17.86 3.83 -16.73
N ARG A 193 17.03 2.78 -16.76
CA ARG A 193 15.90 2.66 -17.69
C ARG A 193 14.92 3.80 -17.52
N LEU A 194 14.44 4.07 -16.30
CA LEU A 194 13.50 5.15 -16.01
C LEU A 194 14.07 6.54 -16.33
N ASN A 195 15.38 6.74 -16.18
CA ASN A 195 16.06 7.99 -16.54
C ASN A 195 16.22 8.17 -18.05
N SER A 196 16.22 7.08 -18.82
CA SER A 196 16.29 7.12 -20.29
C SER A 196 14.97 7.49 -20.97
N ILE A 197 13.84 7.35 -20.25
CA ILE A 197 12.51 7.70 -20.78
C ILE A 197 12.40 9.22 -20.91
N LYS A 198 11.92 9.67 -22.07
CA LYS A 198 11.79 11.10 -22.36
C LYS A 198 10.65 11.72 -21.54
N VAL A 199 10.99 12.73 -20.74
CA VAL A 199 10.02 13.56 -20.03
C VAL A 199 9.89 14.93 -20.67
N CYS A 200 8.69 15.48 -20.60
CA CYS A 200 8.33 16.79 -21.10
C CYS A 200 8.64 17.83 -20.04
N GLU A 201 9.30 18.92 -20.42
CA GLU A 201 9.64 19.98 -19.48
C GLU A 201 8.39 20.74 -19.06
N VAL A 202 8.14 20.80 -17.76
CA VAL A 202 7.06 21.57 -17.14
C VAL A 202 7.68 22.54 -16.13
N PRO A 203 7.41 23.85 -16.23
CA PRO A 203 7.91 24.83 -15.28
C PRO A 203 7.49 24.48 -13.86
N GLU A 204 8.39 24.68 -12.91
CA GLU A 204 8.23 24.28 -11.51
C GLU A 204 6.96 24.87 -10.87
N GLU A 205 6.61 26.10 -11.24
CA GLU A 205 5.41 26.81 -10.79
C GLU A 205 4.09 26.24 -11.34
N GLU A 206 4.15 25.43 -12.39
CA GLU A 206 2.98 24.79 -13.02
C GLU A 206 2.78 23.34 -12.59
N LYS A 207 3.82 22.71 -12.02
CA LYS A 207 3.74 21.36 -11.48
C LYS A 207 2.70 21.27 -10.37
N ILE A 208 1.90 20.21 -10.40
CA ILE A 208 0.90 19.91 -9.37
C ILE A 208 1.38 18.73 -8.55
N ARG A 209 1.40 18.88 -7.23
CA ARG A 209 1.83 17.82 -6.30
C ARG A 209 0.69 17.37 -5.42
N ILE A 210 0.35 16.08 -5.49
CA ILE A 210 -0.77 15.50 -4.76
C ILE A 210 -0.27 14.44 -3.79
N GLY A 211 -0.57 14.62 -2.50
CA GLY A 211 -0.37 13.58 -1.51
C GLY A 211 -1.53 12.58 -1.55
N ILE A 212 -1.25 11.30 -1.39
CA ILE A 212 -2.27 10.25 -1.26
C ILE A 212 -2.19 9.69 0.15
N VAL A 213 -3.26 9.82 0.92
CA VAL A 213 -3.37 9.33 2.30
C VAL A 213 -4.54 8.37 2.42
N GLY A 214 -4.60 7.55 3.45
CA GLY A 214 -5.71 6.63 3.63
C GLY A 214 -5.38 5.36 4.38
N GLU A 215 -6.32 4.43 4.36
CA GLU A 215 -6.08 3.08 4.86
C GLU A 215 -5.04 2.37 4.00
N ILE A 216 -4.08 1.70 4.65
CA ILE A 216 -2.87 1.18 4.01
C ILE A 216 -3.12 0.29 2.80
N TYR A 217 -4.14 -0.57 2.83
CA TYR A 217 -4.41 -1.49 1.73
C TYR A 217 -4.90 -0.75 0.48
N VAL A 218 -5.85 0.17 0.63
CA VAL A 218 -6.38 0.93 -0.52
C VAL A 218 -5.38 1.98 -1.03
N VAL A 219 -4.48 2.46 -0.18
CA VAL A 219 -3.37 3.33 -0.61
C VAL A 219 -2.34 2.54 -1.40
N MET A 220 -2.01 1.33 -0.97
CA MET A 220 -0.92 0.55 -1.57
C MET A 220 -1.31 -0.31 -2.76
N GLU A 221 -2.59 -0.68 -2.94
CA GLU A 221 -3.01 -1.61 -3.99
C GLU A 221 -3.72 -0.90 -5.17
N PRO A 222 -3.03 -0.68 -6.31
CA PRO A 222 -3.58 0.06 -7.44
C PRO A 222 -4.79 -0.62 -8.09
N SER A 223 -4.86 -1.96 -8.08
CA SER A 223 -6.00 -2.65 -8.70
C SER A 223 -7.33 -2.39 -8.00
N ILE A 224 -7.28 -1.95 -6.74
CA ILE A 224 -8.47 -1.74 -5.89
C ILE A 224 -8.86 -0.27 -5.81
N ASN A 225 -7.90 0.66 -5.92
CA ASN A 225 -8.18 2.09 -5.89
C ASN A 225 -8.41 2.73 -7.27
N GLY A 226 -8.46 1.92 -8.32
CA GLY A 226 -8.68 2.39 -9.70
C GLY A 226 -7.43 2.98 -10.34
N ASN A 227 -6.24 2.53 -9.93
CA ASN A 227 -4.94 3.02 -10.39
C ASN A 227 -4.81 4.54 -10.25
N ILE A 228 -5.22 5.07 -9.09
CA ILE A 228 -5.36 6.50 -8.83
C ILE A 228 -4.08 7.30 -9.12
N GLU A 229 -2.91 6.72 -8.84
CA GLU A 229 -1.62 7.33 -9.14
C GLU A 229 -1.44 7.54 -10.65
N GLU A 230 -1.74 6.52 -11.46
CA GLU A 230 -1.66 6.61 -12.92
C GLU A 230 -2.64 7.65 -13.43
N VAL A 231 -3.87 7.62 -12.92
CA VAL A 231 -4.93 8.58 -13.28
C VAL A 231 -4.45 10.01 -13.03
N LEU A 232 -3.94 10.32 -11.83
CA LEU A 232 -3.43 11.65 -11.50
C LEU A 232 -2.25 12.06 -12.38
N ASN A 233 -1.33 11.13 -12.66
CA ASN A 233 -0.21 11.39 -13.56
C ASN A 233 -0.69 11.71 -14.99
N THR A 234 -1.75 11.07 -15.50
CA THR A 234 -2.29 11.41 -16.83
C THR A 234 -2.86 12.83 -16.91
N TYR A 235 -3.23 13.43 -15.78
CA TYR A 235 -3.62 14.84 -15.67
C TYR A 235 -2.44 15.80 -15.39
N GLY A 236 -1.20 15.30 -15.36
CA GLY A 236 0.01 16.08 -15.15
C GLY A 236 0.32 16.39 -13.68
N ALA A 237 -0.20 15.60 -12.74
CA ALA A 237 0.09 15.74 -11.31
C ALA A 237 1.10 14.69 -10.83
N GLU A 238 2.16 15.12 -10.14
CA GLU A 238 3.05 14.24 -9.37
C GLU A 238 2.28 13.70 -8.15
N VAL A 239 2.59 12.46 -7.76
CA VAL A 239 1.96 11.84 -6.59
C VAL A 239 3.01 11.35 -5.61
N GLU A 240 2.66 11.37 -4.32
CA GLU A 240 3.41 10.70 -3.26
C GLU A 240 2.41 10.09 -2.26
N ARG A 241 2.63 8.84 -1.85
CA ARG A 241 1.77 8.16 -0.87
C ARG A 241 2.27 8.38 0.56
N SER A 242 1.36 8.30 1.53
CA SER A 242 1.74 8.27 2.94
C SER A 242 2.25 6.90 3.40
N HIS A 243 2.03 5.85 2.62
CA HIS A 243 2.34 4.48 2.99
C HIS A 243 3.13 3.77 1.89
N TYR A 244 4.28 3.24 2.29
CA TYR A 244 5.15 2.37 1.49
C TYR A 244 5.53 1.15 2.30
N ILE A 245 5.77 0.01 1.65
CA ILE A 245 5.95 -1.26 2.36
C ILE A 245 7.22 -1.25 3.22
N SER A 246 8.31 -0.67 2.73
CA SER A 246 9.57 -0.64 3.48
C SER A 246 9.48 0.29 4.70
N GLU A 247 8.69 1.36 4.61
CA GLU A 247 8.45 2.27 5.73
C GLU A 247 7.56 1.60 6.80
N TRP A 248 6.58 0.81 6.37
CA TRP A 248 5.79 -0.01 7.27
C TRP A 248 6.65 -1.09 7.97
N ILE A 249 7.57 -1.75 7.24
CA ILE A 249 8.51 -2.73 7.81
C ILE A 249 9.42 -2.06 8.84
N ASP A 250 10.00 -0.91 8.50
CA ASP A 250 10.86 -0.14 9.40
C ASP A 250 10.15 0.19 10.72
N PHE A 251 8.92 0.69 10.62
CA PHE A 251 8.16 1.08 11.80
C PHE A 251 7.72 -0.10 12.66
N ASN A 252 7.24 -1.20 12.05
CA ASN A 252 6.61 -2.29 12.78
C ASN A 252 7.56 -3.43 13.17
N LEU A 253 8.54 -3.75 12.31
CA LEU A 253 9.38 -4.94 12.47
C LEU A 253 10.80 -4.62 12.95
N ILE A 254 11.33 -3.44 12.63
CA ILE A 254 12.69 -3.05 13.06
C ILE A 254 12.63 -2.38 14.45
N PRO A 255 13.30 -2.92 15.48
CA PRO A 255 13.18 -2.41 16.86
C PRO A 255 14.03 -1.16 17.14
N LEU A 256 14.79 -0.66 16.15
CA LEU A 256 15.72 0.46 16.32
C LEU A 256 14.97 1.82 16.27
N PRO A 257 15.18 2.73 17.23
CA PRO A 257 14.46 4.02 17.28
C PRO A 257 14.61 4.88 16.02
N SER A 258 15.78 4.87 15.38
CA SER A 258 16.04 5.65 14.17
C SER A 258 15.11 5.32 13.00
N TYR A 259 14.64 4.07 12.93
CA TYR A 259 13.72 3.59 11.89
C TYR A 259 12.26 3.98 12.15
N LYS A 260 11.95 4.49 13.35
CA LYS A 260 10.60 4.89 13.75
C LYS A 260 10.40 6.41 13.79
N GLU A 261 11.48 7.18 13.71
CA GLU A 261 11.47 8.62 13.90
C GLU A 261 10.52 9.33 12.91
N LYS A 262 10.60 8.99 11.62
CA LYS A 262 9.72 9.57 10.59
C LYS A 262 8.25 9.39 10.95
N GLU A 263 7.85 8.16 11.28
CA GLU A 263 6.47 7.83 11.62
C GLU A 263 6.01 8.54 12.90
N HIS A 264 6.87 8.63 13.92
CA HIS A 264 6.55 9.38 15.14
C HIS A 264 6.32 10.88 14.86
N GLN A 265 7.10 11.49 13.96
CA GLN A 265 6.89 12.89 13.56
C GLN A 265 5.55 13.06 12.83
N ILE A 266 5.19 12.14 11.93
CA ILE A 266 3.87 12.14 11.27
C ILE A 266 2.76 12.02 12.32
N LEU A 267 2.84 11.05 13.23
CA LEU A 267 1.86 10.86 14.29
C LEU A 267 1.70 12.11 15.17
N LYS A 268 2.81 12.77 15.51
CA LYS A 268 2.80 14.01 16.30
C LYS A 268 2.04 15.14 15.59
N LYS A 269 2.18 15.27 14.27
CA LYS A 269 1.41 16.24 13.47
C LYS A 269 -0.09 15.96 13.50
N GLY A 270 -0.49 14.69 13.58
CA GLY A 270 -1.90 14.27 13.66
C GLY A 270 -2.55 14.45 15.04
N GLU A 271 -1.75 14.60 16.10
CA GLU A 271 -2.18 14.62 17.50
C GLU A 271 -3.21 15.69 17.83
N LYS A 272 -3.11 16.86 17.17
CA LYS A 272 -4.08 17.95 17.32
C LYS A 272 -5.52 17.57 16.95
N TYR A 273 -5.71 16.59 16.07
CA TYR A 273 -7.02 16.18 15.58
C TYR A 273 -7.44 14.81 16.08
N ILE A 274 -6.47 13.90 16.27
CA ILE A 274 -6.68 12.56 16.79
C ILE A 274 -5.60 12.30 17.85
N GLU A 275 -5.97 12.43 19.12
CA GLU A 275 -5.04 12.32 20.24
C GLU A 275 -4.57 10.87 20.45
N ILE A 276 -5.49 9.91 20.38
CA ILE A 276 -5.24 8.49 20.65
C ILE A 276 -5.12 7.65 19.36
N ILE A 277 -4.33 6.58 19.40
CA ILE A 277 -4.24 5.64 18.28
C ILE A 277 -5.52 4.79 18.22
N ILE A 278 -6.38 5.07 17.25
CA ILE A 278 -7.63 4.33 16.99
C ILE A 278 -7.51 3.28 15.88
N GLY A 279 -6.29 3.05 15.38
CA GLY A 279 -5.98 2.04 14.36
C GLY A 279 -6.33 2.49 12.95
N GLY A 280 -6.16 1.60 11.96
CA GLY A 280 -6.53 1.84 10.56
C GLY A 280 -5.79 3.00 9.90
N HIS A 281 -4.64 3.38 10.45
CA HIS A 281 -3.83 4.54 10.03
C HIS A 281 -4.53 5.90 10.22
N ALA A 282 -5.56 6.02 11.05
CA ALA A 282 -6.31 7.28 11.15
C ALA A 282 -5.48 8.49 11.62
N LYS A 283 -4.73 8.35 12.72
CA LYS A 283 -3.83 9.42 13.22
C LYS A 283 -2.71 9.69 12.22
N GLN A 284 -2.21 8.64 11.56
CA GLN A 284 -1.21 8.75 10.50
C GLN A 284 -1.72 9.53 9.29
N SER A 285 -2.91 9.21 8.75
CA SER A 285 -3.53 9.89 7.62
C SER A 285 -3.68 11.39 7.88
N VAL A 286 -4.17 11.76 9.07
CA VAL A 286 -4.25 13.16 9.50
C VAL A 286 -2.85 13.80 9.57
N GLY A 287 -1.90 13.13 10.21
CA GLY A 287 -0.52 13.61 10.31
C GLY A 287 0.15 13.82 8.95
N ALA A 288 -0.07 12.90 8.02
CA ALA A 288 0.46 12.94 6.66
C ALA A 288 -0.16 14.07 5.85
N ILE A 289 -1.44 14.39 6.05
CA ILE A 289 -2.06 15.58 5.42
C ILE A 289 -1.33 16.85 5.83
N ILE A 290 -1.06 17.01 7.13
CA ILE A 290 -0.31 18.18 7.64
C ILE A 290 1.12 18.16 7.11
N ASP A 291 1.77 16.98 7.05
CA ASP A 291 3.11 16.84 6.49
C ASP A 291 3.20 17.25 5.03
N PHE A 292 2.27 16.78 4.18
CA PHE A 292 2.21 17.18 2.78
C PHE A 292 1.99 18.69 2.63
N MET A 293 1.13 19.28 3.47
CA MET A 293 0.91 20.72 3.49
C MET A 293 2.19 21.49 3.85
N ASP A 294 2.91 21.07 4.90
CA ASP A 294 4.18 21.68 5.32
C ASP A 294 5.25 21.57 4.22
N ARG A 295 5.25 20.47 3.47
CA ARG A 295 6.16 20.21 2.34
C ARG A 295 5.74 20.90 1.05
N GLY A 296 4.66 21.69 1.07
CA GLY A 296 4.24 22.51 -0.06
C GLY A 296 3.53 21.75 -1.17
N PHE A 297 2.91 20.59 -0.86
CA PHE A 297 2.02 19.92 -1.79
C PHE A 297 0.79 20.80 -2.07
N ASP A 298 0.19 20.64 -3.25
CA ASP A 298 -0.91 21.49 -3.70
C ASP A 298 -2.29 20.99 -3.24
N GLY A 299 -2.38 19.70 -2.88
CA GLY A 299 -3.58 19.09 -2.33
C GLY A 299 -3.32 17.65 -1.87
N VAL A 300 -4.32 17.07 -1.21
CA VAL A 300 -4.29 15.65 -0.80
C VAL A 300 -5.56 14.92 -1.24
N ILE A 301 -5.40 13.67 -1.67
CA ILE A 301 -6.51 12.73 -1.86
C ILE A 301 -6.48 11.71 -0.73
N HIS A 302 -7.59 11.62 0.00
CA HIS A 302 -7.82 10.67 1.07
C HIS A 302 -8.62 9.48 0.53
N LEU A 303 -8.02 8.30 0.55
CA LEU A 303 -8.63 7.03 0.14
C LEU A 303 -9.15 6.29 1.36
N LYS A 304 -10.46 6.15 1.42
CA LYS A 304 -11.14 5.51 2.54
C LYS A 304 -11.89 4.28 2.05
N PRO A 305 -11.63 3.09 2.59
CA PRO A 305 -12.45 1.94 2.27
C PRO A 305 -13.82 2.04 2.94
N PHE A 306 -14.86 1.56 2.26
CA PHE A 306 -16.17 1.37 2.86
C PHE A 306 -16.09 0.43 4.08
N GLY A 307 -16.87 0.73 5.12
CA GLY A 307 -16.84 0.01 6.39
C GLY A 307 -15.61 0.27 7.28
N CYS A 308 -14.66 1.12 6.87
CA CYS A 308 -13.51 1.49 7.69
C CYS A 308 -13.88 2.56 8.73
N LEU A 309 -14.07 2.14 9.98
CA LEU A 309 -14.39 3.03 11.10
C LEU A 309 -13.28 4.06 11.39
N PRO A 310 -11.99 3.71 11.44
CA PRO A 310 -10.95 4.72 11.69
C PRO A 310 -10.91 5.81 10.61
N GLU A 311 -11.04 5.46 9.33
CA GLU A 311 -11.02 6.47 8.26
C GLU A 311 -12.33 7.30 8.18
N LEU A 312 -13.44 6.81 8.73
CA LEU A 312 -14.61 7.67 9.00
C LEU A 312 -14.28 8.79 10.00
N ILE A 313 -13.48 8.49 11.04
CA ILE A 313 -13.01 9.49 12.00
C ILE A 313 -11.99 10.44 11.33
N THR A 314 -11.08 9.91 10.51
CA THR A 314 -10.15 10.70 9.68
C THR A 314 -10.90 11.69 8.81
N GLU A 315 -11.99 11.27 8.15
CA GLU A 315 -12.82 12.17 7.33
C GLU A 315 -13.44 13.32 8.13
N SER A 316 -13.88 13.06 9.37
CA SER A 316 -14.36 14.11 10.28
C SER A 316 -13.25 15.11 10.63
N ALA A 317 -12.03 14.62 10.90
CA ALA A 317 -10.86 15.46 11.13
C ALA A 317 -10.48 16.29 9.89
N ILE A 318 -10.54 15.69 8.70
CA ILE A 318 -10.29 16.39 7.42
C ILE A 318 -11.22 17.58 7.25
N ASN A 319 -12.50 17.46 7.60
CA ASN A 319 -13.44 18.58 7.52
C ASN A 319 -13.04 19.75 8.43
N LYS A 320 -12.41 19.47 9.58
CA LYS A 320 -11.84 20.51 10.46
C LYS A 320 -10.59 21.13 9.81
N ILE A 321 -9.67 20.32 9.29
CA ILE A 321 -8.45 20.78 8.60
C ILE A 321 -8.77 21.69 7.42
N LYS A 322 -9.73 21.31 6.56
CA LYS A 322 -10.17 22.12 5.41
C LYS A 322 -10.60 23.54 5.81
N ARG A 323 -11.36 23.66 6.90
CA ARG A 323 -11.82 24.96 7.42
C ARG A 323 -10.69 25.80 8.00
N GLU A 324 -9.70 25.14 8.58
CA GLU A 324 -8.59 25.81 9.27
C GLU A 324 -7.52 26.34 8.30
N TYR A 325 -7.18 25.58 7.25
CA TYR A 325 -6.04 25.91 6.38
C TYR A 325 -6.41 26.28 4.94
N ASP A 326 -7.70 26.27 4.57
CA ASP A 326 -8.15 26.46 3.18
C ASP A 326 -7.33 25.59 2.19
N TYR A 327 -7.08 24.33 2.57
CA TYR A 327 -6.24 23.39 1.82
C TYR A 327 -7.10 22.39 1.03
N PRO A 328 -6.84 22.19 -0.28
CA PRO A 328 -7.60 21.23 -1.09
C PRO A 328 -7.40 19.79 -0.60
N ILE A 329 -8.49 19.16 -0.14
CA ILE A 329 -8.49 17.72 0.19
C ILE A 329 -9.71 17.05 -0.46
N LEU A 330 -9.51 15.97 -1.19
CA LEU A 330 -10.58 15.16 -1.79
C LEU A 330 -10.67 13.80 -1.08
N THR A 331 -11.82 13.46 -0.50
CA THR A 331 -12.06 12.12 0.05
C THR A 331 -12.74 11.24 -0.98
N LEU A 332 -12.14 10.10 -1.33
CA LEU A 332 -12.71 9.06 -2.19
C LEU A 332 -13.05 7.83 -1.35
N SER A 333 -14.30 7.37 -1.45
CA SER A 333 -14.73 6.10 -0.85
C SER A 333 -14.46 4.97 -1.84
N ILE A 334 -13.79 3.92 -1.38
CA ILE A 334 -13.43 2.74 -2.17
C ILE A 334 -14.28 1.56 -1.72
N ASP A 335 -15.03 0.97 -2.64
CA ASP A 335 -15.94 -0.16 -2.41
C ASP A 335 -16.16 -1.01 -3.68
N GLU A 336 -16.94 -2.08 -3.54
CA GLU A 336 -17.31 -3.01 -4.61
C GLU A 336 -18.11 -2.40 -5.76
N GLN A 337 -18.69 -1.20 -5.58
CA GLN A 337 -19.53 -0.51 -6.56
C GLN A 337 -18.84 0.73 -7.13
N MET A 338 -17.54 0.91 -6.91
CA MET A 338 -16.84 2.13 -7.29
C MET A 338 -16.93 2.38 -8.80
N ALA A 339 -17.78 3.33 -9.18
CA ALA A 339 -17.92 3.76 -10.57
C ALA A 339 -16.73 4.65 -10.96
N ILE A 340 -15.82 4.08 -11.77
CA ILE A 340 -14.60 4.75 -12.25
C ILE A 340 -14.91 6.14 -12.84
N ALA A 341 -15.99 6.26 -13.64
CA ALA A 341 -16.39 7.53 -14.26
C ALA A 341 -16.68 8.64 -13.23
N ASN A 342 -17.36 8.32 -12.12
CA ASN A 342 -17.63 9.29 -11.06
C ASN A 342 -16.32 9.73 -10.37
N THR A 343 -15.43 8.79 -10.08
CA THR A 343 -14.12 9.08 -9.50
C THR A 343 -13.30 10.02 -10.39
N LEU A 344 -13.27 9.79 -11.71
CA LEU A 344 -12.56 10.63 -12.67
C LEU A 344 -13.07 12.08 -12.66
N THR A 345 -14.39 12.29 -12.76
CA THR A 345 -14.96 13.65 -12.74
C THR A 345 -14.64 14.41 -11.45
N ARG A 346 -14.62 13.71 -10.31
CA ARG A 346 -14.27 14.32 -9.01
C ARG A 346 -12.78 14.69 -8.94
N ILE A 347 -11.91 13.90 -9.55
CA ILE A 347 -10.48 14.20 -9.66
C ILE A 347 -10.24 15.41 -10.58
N GLU A 348 -10.89 15.45 -11.74
CA GLU A 348 -10.81 16.59 -12.66
C GLU A 348 -11.19 17.90 -11.97
N ALA A 349 -12.36 17.91 -11.32
CA ALA A 349 -12.84 19.08 -10.58
C ALA A 349 -11.88 19.47 -9.44
N PHE A 350 -11.30 18.49 -8.75
CA PHE A 350 -10.31 18.72 -7.69
C PHE A 350 -9.03 19.37 -8.23
N LEU A 351 -8.50 18.88 -9.34
CA LEU A 351 -7.31 19.45 -9.99
C LEU A 351 -7.57 20.86 -10.52
N ASP A 352 -8.78 21.14 -11.02
CA ASP A 352 -9.16 22.48 -11.46
C ASP A 352 -9.19 23.48 -10.30
N VAL A 353 -9.72 23.08 -9.13
CA VAL A 353 -9.64 23.89 -7.90
C VAL A 353 -8.19 24.22 -7.54
N ILE A 354 -7.29 23.24 -7.63
CA ILE A 354 -5.86 23.43 -7.37
C ILE A 354 -5.24 24.41 -8.38
N ARG A 355 -5.48 24.21 -9.68
CA ARG A 355 -4.98 25.09 -10.75
C ARG A 355 -5.45 26.54 -10.55
N LEU A 356 -6.71 26.73 -10.18
CA LEU A 356 -7.26 28.05 -9.87
C LEU A 356 -6.57 28.71 -8.67
N LYS A 357 -6.30 27.96 -7.59
CA LYS A 357 -5.57 28.48 -6.43
C LYS A 357 -4.13 28.86 -6.78
N LYS A 358 -3.41 28.04 -7.57
CA LYS A 358 -2.06 28.38 -8.04
C LYS A 358 -2.05 29.63 -8.90
N ARG A 359 -3.00 29.76 -9.85
CA ARG A 359 -3.14 30.96 -10.69
C ARG A 359 -3.41 32.23 -9.87
N LYS A 360 -4.30 32.16 -8.87
CA LYS A 360 -4.54 33.29 -7.95
C LYS A 360 -3.27 33.70 -7.19
N LYS A 361 -2.51 32.74 -6.66
CA LYS A 361 -1.22 33.03 -5.99
C LYS A 361 -0.19 33.68 -6.92
N ARG A 362 -0.21 33.38 -8.23
CA ARG A 362 0.66 34.02 -9.25
C ARG A 362 0.26 35.47 -9.54
N ILE A 363 -1.03 35.80 -9.52
CA ILE A 363 -1.52 37.16 -9.81
C ILE A 363 -1.25 38.13 -8.64
N VAL A 364 -1.19 37.61 -7.41
CA VAL A 364 -1.02 38.41 -6.18
C VAL A 364 0.46 38.63 -5.82
N ARG A 365 1.39 37.88 -6.42
CA ARG A 365 2.86 38.08 -6.30
C ARG A 365 3.34 38.94 -7.45
#